data_AF-A0AAD3RHX6-F1
#
_entry.id   AF-A0AAD3RHX6-F1
#
_cell.length_a   1.000
_cell.length_b   1.000
_cell.length_c   1.000
_cell.angle_alpha   90.00
_cell.angle_beta   90.00
_cell.angle_gamma   90.00
#
_symmetry.space_group_name_H-M   'P 1'
#
loop_
_entity.id
_entity.type
_entity.pdbx_description
1 polymer ?
#
loop_
_entity_poly.entity_id
_entity_poly.type
_entity_poly.pdbx_seq_one_letter_code
_entity_poly.pdbx_strand_id
1 'polypeptide(L)'
;MCLTEGETEDGLRTIGVITRLDLMDEGADARDILENKLLPLRRGYIGVVNRSQKDIDGKKDITAALQAERKFFLSHPSYRHLADRMGTAYLQKILNQQLTNHIRDTLPGLRSKLQSQLLSIEKEVEEYKNFRPDDPSRKTKALLQMVQQFAVDFEKRIEGSGDQVDTYELSGGAKINRIFH
;
A
#
# COMPACT_ATOMS: atom_id res chain seq x y z
N MET A 1 16.81 -14.99 -13.19
CA MET A 1 16.47 -14.98 -11.76
C MET A 1 16.50 -13.52 -11.32
N CYS A 2 15.36 -12.81 -11.35
CA CYS A 2 15.30 -11.42 -10.89
C CYS A 2 15.00 -11.44 -9.39
N LEU A 3 16.02 -11.20 -8.59
CA LEU A 3 15.93 -11.11 -7.14
C LEU A 3 15.28 -9.76 -6.77
N THR A 4 14.03 -9.79 -6.32
CA THR A 4 13.41 -8.66 -5.59
C THR A 4 13.73 -8.82 -4.11
N GLU A 5 15.00 -8.69 -3.73
CA GLU A 5 15.42 -8.73 -2.31
C GLU A 5 15.33 -7.34 -1.62
N GLY A 6 14.94 -6.29 -2.33
CA GLY A 6 15.07 -4.90 -1.84
C GLY A 6 13.87 -4.28 -1.10
N GLU A 7 12.65 -4.81 -1.17
CA GLU A 7 11.47 -4.05 -0.69
C GLU A 7 10.45 -4.84 0.16
N THR A 8 10.76 -6.07 0.55
CA THR A 8 9.87 -6.85 1.43
C THR A 8 10.66 -7.70 2.40
N GLU A 9 10.90 -7.19 3.61
CA GLU A 9 11.51 -7.97 4.70
C GLU A 9 10.74 -9.27 5.02
N ASP A 10 9.46 -9.36 4.63
CA ASP A 10 8.59 -10.48 4.98
C ASP A 10 8.28 -11.47 3.84
N GLY A 11 8.64 -11.17 2.58
CA GLY A 11 8.29 -12.00 1.42
C GLY A 11 6.77 -12.27 1.24
N LEU A 12 5.91 -11.55 1.96
CA LEU A 12 4.47 -11.76 2.05
C LEU A 12 3.72 -11.39 0.75
N ARG A 13 4.32 -10.62 -0.15
CA ARG A 13 3.71 -10.18 -1.41
C ARG A 13 4.42 -10.72 -2.67
N THR A 14 5.39 -11.61 -2.49
CA THR A 14 6.27 -12.06 -3.58
C THR A 14 5.91 -13.47 -4.03
N ILE A 15 5.67 -13.66 -5.33
CA ILE A 15 5.53 -14.97 -5.98
C ILE A 15 6.75 -15.18 -6.88
N GLY A 16 7.42 -16.32 -6.71
CA GLY A 16 8.49 -16.70 -7.61
C GLY A 16 7.93 -17.26 -8.92
N VAL A 17 8.35 -16.73 -10.06
CA VAL A 17 8.01 -17.30 -11.37
C VAL A 17 9.29 -17.76 -12.06
N ILE A 18 9.33 -19.04 -12.43
CA ILE A 18 10.46 -19.63 -13.16
C ILE A 18 10.02 -19.89 -14.59
N THR A 19 10.76 -19.33 -15.54
CA THR A 19 10.50 -19.48 -16.98
C THR A 19 11.61 -20.29 -17.65
N ARG A 20 11.37 -20.74 -18.88
CA ARG A 20 12.37 -21.43 -19.73
C ARG A 20 12.87 -22.75 -19.13
N LEU A 21 11.98 -23.48 -18.47
CA LEU A 21 12.27 -24.81 -17.92
C LEU A 21 12.56 -25.86 -19.02
N ASP A 22 12.17 -25.58 -20.25
CA ASP A 22 12.40 -26.37 -21.46
C ASP A 22 13.82 -26.24 -22.03
N LEU A 23 14.57 -25.20 -21.63
CA LEU A 23 15.93 -24.92 -22.10
C LEU A 23 17.00 -25.34 -21.08
N MET A 24 16.65 -26.11 -20.06
CA MET A 24 17.61 -26.61 -19.08
C MET A 24 18.40 -27.78 -19.67
N ASP A 25 19.70 -27.81 -19.39
CA ASP A 25 20.59 -28.86 -19.87
C ASP A 25 20.18 -30.24 -19.31
N GLU A 26 20.45 -31.30 -20.08
CA GLU A 26 20.18 -32.66 -19.64
C GLU A 26 20.97 -32.99 -18.37
N GLY A 27 20.24 -33.21 -17.26
CA GLY A 27 20.80 -33.47 -15.93
C GLY A 27 20.72 -32.28 -14.97
N ALA A 28 20.34 -31.10 -15.44
CA ALA A 28 20.00 -29.96 -14.59
C ALA A 28 18.48 -29.79 -14.49
N ASP A 29 17.94 -29.75 -13.27
CA ASP A 29 16.54 -29.43 -13.04
C ASP A 29 16.38 -28.31 -12.00
N ALA A 30 15.26 -27.60 -12.07
CA ALA A 30 14.91 -26.54 -11.13
C ALA A 30 14.04 -27.08 -9.99
N ARG A 31 14.10 -28.40 -9.72
CA ARG A 31 13.18 -29.07 -8.79
C ARG A 31 13.28 -28.49 -7.39
N ASP A 32 14.49 -28.29 -6.88
CA ASP A 32 14.68 -27.76 -5.52
C ASP A 32 14.19 -26.32 -5.37
N ILE A 33 14.19 -25.54 -6.47
CA ILE A 33 13.62 -24.19 -6.47
C ILE A 33 12.09 -24.26 -6.52
N LEU A 34 11.52 -25.08 -7.39
CA LEU A 34 10.07 -25.26 -7.53
C LEU A 34 9.44 -25.91 -6.28
N GLU A 35 10.18 -26.74 -5.56
CA GLU A 35 9.80 -27.32 -4.27
C GLU A 35 10.07 -26.37 -3.09
N ASN A 36 10.53 -25.14 -3.36
CA ASN A 36 10.76 -24.10 -2.36
C ASN A 36 11.83 -24.46 -1.32
N LYS A 37 12.82 -25.29 -1.69
CA LYS A 37 13.89 -25.78 -0.81
C LYS A 37 15.14 -24.91 -0.84
N LEU A 38 15.49 -24.38 -2.02
CA LEU A 38 16.74 -23.62 -2.19
C LEU A 38 16.64 -22.21 -1.59
N LEU A 39 15.62 -21.45 -1.99
CA LEU A 39 15.34 -20.10 -1.50
C LEU A 39 13.86 -20.01 -1.13
N PRO A 40 13.46 -20.18 0.15
CA PRO A 40 12.07 -20.32 0.50
C PRO A 40 11.30 -19.00 0.38
N LEU A 41 10.27 -18.97 -0.47
CA LEU A 41 9.28 -17.89 -0.57
C LEU A 41 7.97 -18.29 0.12
N ARG A 42 7.32 -17.35 0.82
CA ARG A 42 6.02 -17.60 1.48
C ARG A 42 4.91 -18.00 0.50
N ARG A 43 4.95 -17.49 -0.74
CA ARG A 43 3.98 -17.86 -1.80
C ARG A 43 4.51 -18.91 -2.77
N GLY A 44 5.71 -19.43 -2.54
CA GLY A 44 6.36 -20.45 -3.35
C GLY A 44 6.73 -19.99 -4.76
N TYR A 45 7.04 -20.97 -5.60
CA TYR A 45 7.42 -20.80 -6.99
C TYR A 45 6.43 -21.47 -7.94
N ILE A 46 6.24 -20.86 -9.10
CA ILE A 46 5.43 -21.40 -10.19
C ILE A 46 6.29 -21.41 -11.45
N GLY A 47 6.46 -22.59 -12.01
CA GLY A 47 7.12 -22.82 -13.29
C GLY A 47 6.17 -22.59 -14.46
N VAL A 48 6.62 -21.90 -15.49
CA VAL A 48 5.87 -21.68 -16.74
C VAL A 48 6.75 -21.95 -17.96
N VAL A 49 6.13 -22.46 -19.03
CA VAL A 49 6.80 -22.71 -20.32
C VAL A 49 6.12 -21.85 -21.38
N ASN A 50 6.89 -20.91 -21.93
CA ASN A 50 6.40 -19.95 -22.91
C ASN A 50 6.71 -20.42 -24.33
N ARG A 51 6.13 -19.73 -25.32
CA ARG A 51 6.50 -19.92 -26.74
C ARG A 51 7.96 -19.55 -26.95
N SER A 52 8.71 -20.42 -27.62
CA SER A 52 10.07 -20.13 -28.08
C SER A 52 10.06 -19.11 -29.22
N GLN A 53 11.23 -18.55 -29.56
CA GLN A 53 11.34 -17.63 -30.71
C GLN A 53 10.85 -18.29 -32.01
N LYS A 54 11.22 -19.55 -32.23
CA LYS A 54 10.77 -20.35 -33.39
C LYS A 54 9.23 -20.53 -33.40
N ASP A 55 8.63 -20.75 -32.24
CA ASP A 55 7.17 -20.85 -32.12
C ASP A 55 6.47 -19.53 -32.44
N ILE A 56 7.09 -18.40 -32.12
CA ILE A 56 6.58 -17.05 -32.42
C ILE A 56 6.66 -16.79 -33.92
N ASP A 57 7.81 -17.08 -34.54
CA ASP A 57 8.01 -16.92 -35.99
C ASP A 57 7.06 -17.84 -36.78
N GLY A 58 6.80 -19.04 -36.26
CA GLY A 58 5.83 -20.00 -36.77
C GLY A 58 4.37 -19.69 -36.42
N LYS A 59 4.08 -18.56 -35.75
CA LYS A 59 2.73 -18.12 -35.33
C LYS A 59 1.95 -19.20 -34.56
N LYS A 60 2.62 -19.94 -33.67
CA LYS A 60 1.99 -20.96 -32.85
C LYS A 60 0.87 -20.36 -32.00
N ASP A 61 -0.29 -20.98 -32.10
CA ASP A 61 -1.48 -20.56 -31.38
C ASP A 61 -1.29 -20.67 -29.86
N ILE A 62 -1.98 -19.79 -29.12
CA ILE A 62 -1.91 -19.72 -27.66
C ILE A 62 -2.47 -21.01 -27.04
N THR A 63 -3.56 -21.57 -27.58
CA THR A 63 -4.14 -22.80 -27.04
C THR A 63 -3.19 -23.98 -27.22
N ALA A 64 -2.52 -24.07 -28.36
CA ALA A 64 -1.48 -25.06 -28.62
C ALA A 64 -0.27 -24.89 -27.68
N ALA A 65 0.12 -23.65 -27.35
CA ALA A 65 1.18 -23.38 -26.39
C ALA A 65 0.80 -23.86 -24.97
N LEU A 66 -0.42 -23.58 -24.51
CA LEU A 66 -0.92 -24.03 -23.21
C LEU A 66 -1.01 -25.57 -23.11
N GLN A 67 -1.45 -26.23 -24.18
CA GLN A 67 -1.47 -27.69 -24.24
C GLN A 67 -0.05 -28.30 -24.22
N ALA A 68 0.89 -27.69 -24.95
CA ALA A 68 2.29 -28.09 -24.94
C ALA A 68 2.93 -27.92 -23.56
N GLU A 69 2.64 -26.81 -22.87
CA GLU A 69 3.07 -26.57 -21.48
C GLU A 69 2.52 -27.65 -20.54
N ARG A 70 1.21 -27.95 -20.60
CA ARG A 70 0.61 -29.00 -19.76
C ARG A 70 1.22 -30.36 -20.06
N LYS A 71 1.46 -30.68 -21.33
CA LYS A 71 2.12 -31.94 -21.74
C LYS A 71 3.54 -32.02 -21.19
N PHE A 72 4.33 -30.95 -21.31
CA PHE A 72 5.69 -30.87 -20.77
C PHE A 72 5.72 -31.25 -19.29
N PHE A 73 4.93 -30.58 -18.45
CA PHE A 73 4.90 -30.85 -17.01
C PHE A 73 4.42 -32.25 -16.67
N LEU A 74 3.48 -32.83 -17.43
CA LEU A 74 3.01 -34.20 -17.20
C LEU A 74 4.00 -35.27 -17.66
N SER A 75 4.77 -35.01 -18.72
CA SER A 75 5.74 -35.95 -19.27
C SER A 75 7.10 -35.90 -18.59
N HIS A 76 7.45 -34.78 -17.95
CA HIS A 76 8.80 -34.59 -17.43
C HIS A 76 9.00 -35.31 -16.09
N PRO A 77 10.00 -36.22 -15.95
CA PRO A 77 10.18 -37.04 -14.76
C PRO A 77 10.31 -36.25 -13.45
N SER A 78 11.05 -35.12 -13.48
CA SER A 78 11.30 -34.30 -12.30
C SER A 78 10.16 -33.37 -11.90
N TYR A 79 9.19 -33.09 -12.79
CA TYR A 79 8.11 -32.12 -12.52
C TYR A 79 6.70 -32.72 -12.53
N ARG A 80 6.56 -34.00 -12.89
CA ARG A 80 5.25 -34.67 -13.01
C ARG A 80 4.40 -34.59 -11.75
N HIS A 81 5.00 -34.75 -10.57
CA HIS A 81 4.30 -34.65 -9.28
C HIS A 81 3.89 -33.21 -8.93
N LEU A 82 4.47 -32.21 -9.59
CA LEU A 82 4.16 -30.79 -9.39
C LEU A 82 3.20 -30.24 -10.46
N ALA A 83 2.87 -31.02 -11.49
CA ALA A 83 2.15 -30.53 -12.68
C ALA A 83 0.86 -29.76 -12.36
N ASP A 84 0.14 -30.11 -11.31
CA ASP A 84 -1.12 -29.44 -10.90
C ASP A 84 -0.92 -28.04 -10.30
N ARG A 85 0.30 -27.72 -9.84
CA ARG A 85 0.68 -26.42 -9.28
C ARG A 85 1.62 -25.63 -10.19
N MET A 86 1.71 -26.03 -11.45
CA MET A 86 2.60 -25.44 -12.45
C MET A 86 1.81 -24.98 -13.67
N GLY A 87 2.47 -24.17 -14.49
CA GLY A 87 1.95 -23.66 -15.74
C GLY A 87 1.20 -22.33 -15.61
N THR A 88 0.94 -21.76 -16.78
CA THR A 88 0.37 -20.43 -16.95
C THR A 88 -1.05 -20.33 -16.39
N ALA A 89 -1.86 -21.39 -16.55
CA ALA A 89 -3.22 -21.43 -16.01
C ALA A 89 -3.24 -21.38 -14.48
N TYR A 90 -2.32 -22.08 -13.82
CA TYR A 90 -2.20 -22.05 -12.36
C TYR A 90 -1.69 -20.69 -11.89
N LEU A 91 -0.68 -20.13 -12.56
CA LEU A 91 -0.17 -18.78 -12.27
C LEU A 91 -1.29 -17.73 -12.34
N GLN A 92 -2.10 -17.75 -13.39
CA GLN A 92 -3.22 -16.84 -13.56
C GLN A 92 -4.24 -16.96 -12.41
N LYS A 93 -4.58 -18.19 -12.01
CA LYS A 93 -5.49 -18.43 -10.89
C LYS A 93 -4.94 -17.85 -9.58
N ILE A 94 -3.66 -18.08 -9.28
CA ILE A 94 -3.01 -17.58 -8.06
C ILE A 94 -2.95 -16.05 -8.08
N LEU A 95 -2.55 -15.43 -9.19
CA LEU A 95 -2.50 -13.97 -9.29
C LEU A 95 -3.88 -13.33 -9.10
N ASN A 96 -4.93 -13.90 -9.70
CA ASN A 96 -6.30 -13.41 -9.50
C ASN A 96 -6.77 -13.54 -8.05
N GLN A 97 -6.49 -14.69 -7.41
CA GLN A 97 -6.80 -14.88 -6.00
C GLN A 97 -6.05 -13.88 -5.12
N GLN A 98 -4.77 -13.64 -5.42
CA GLN A 98 -3.95 -12.70 -4.68
C GLN A 98 -4.45 -11.26 -4.79
N LEU A 99 -4.77 -10.82 -5.99
CA LEU A 99 -5.32 -9.49 -6.22
C LEU A 99 -6.67 -9.33 -5.49
N THR A 100 -7.54 -10.32 -5.60
CA THR A 100 -8.88 -10.29 -4.97
C THR A 100 -8.76 -10.19 -3.45
N ASN A 101 -7.87 -10.98 -2.84
CA ASN A 101 -7.64 -10.94 -1.40
C ASN A 101 -7.06 -9.59 -0.98
N HIS A 102 -6.06 -9.08 -1.71
CA HIS A 102 -5.48 -7.78 -1.40
C HIS A 102 -6.49 -6.64 -1.46
N ILE A 103 -7.37 -6.63 -2.47
CA ILE A 103 -8.46 -5.64 -2.57
C ILE A 103 -9.39 -5.78 -1.37
N ARG A 104 -9.81 -7.00 -1.03
CA ARG A 104 -10.70 -7.23 0.11
C ARG A 104 -10.11 -6.76 1.44
N ASP A 105 -8.83 -7.00 1.67
CA ASP A 105 -8.15 -6.65 2.91
C ASP A 105 -7.89 -5.14 3.03
N THR A 106 -7.65 -4.46 1.90
CA THR A 106 -7.37 -3.01 1.88
C THR A 106 -8.62 -2.13 1.89
N LEU A 107 -9.76 -2.63 1.38
CA LEU A 107 -11.00 -1.85 1.27
C LEU A 107 -11.53 -1.31 2.60
N PRO A 108 -11.59 -2.07 3.72
CA PRO A 108 -12.06 -1.55 4.99
C PRO A 108 -11.19 -0.39 5.51
N GLY A 109 -9.86 -0.53 5.41
CA GLY A 109 -8.93 0.53 5.81
C GLY A 109 -9.07 1.79 4.97
N LEU A 110 -9.21 1.62 3.64
CA LEU A 110 -9.47 2.74 2.73
C LEU A 110 -10.78 3.44 3.05
N ARG A 111 -11.86 2.68 3.30
CA ARG A 111 -13.16 3.24 3.69
C ARG A 111 -13.05 4.05 4.98
N SER A 112 -12.44 3.50 6.02
CA SER A 112 -12.26 4.22 7.30
C SER A 112 -11.46 5.50 7.11
N LYS A 113 -10.38 5.47 6.31
CA LYS A 113 -9.58 6.65 6.00
C LYS A 113 -10.40 7.71 5.27
N LEU A 114 -11.18 7.32 4.25
CA LEU A 114 -12.07 8.24 3.54
C LEU A 114 -13.12 8.85 4.46
N GLN A 115 -13.72 8.06 5.36
CA GLN A 115 -14.70 8.56 6.32
C GLN A 115 -14.09 9.56 7.30
N SER A 116 -12.89 9.29 7.83
CA SER A 116 -12.18 10.24 8.71
C SER A 116 -11.80 11.52 7.97
N GLN A 117 -11.32 11.42 6.73
CA GLN A 117 -10.99 12.60 5.92
C GLN A 117 -12.23 13.43 5.59
N LEU A 118 -13.34 12.78 5.24
CA LEU A 118 -14.60 13.45 4.98
C LEU A 118 -15.08 14.21 6.20
N LEU A 119 -15.05 13.61 7.39
CA LEU A 119 -15.47 14.27 8.64
C LEU A 119 -14.59 15.48 8.99
N SER A 120 -13.27 15.38 8.77
CA SER A 120 -12.35 16.51 8.95
C SER A 120 -12.70 17.67 8.02
N ILE A 121 -12.92 17.36 6.73
CA ILE A 121 -13.27 18.37 5.72
C ILE A 121 -14.66 18.96 5.99
N GLU A 122 -15.64 18.15 6.40
CA GLU A 122 -16.98 18.64 6.76
C GLU A 122 -16.93 19.62 7.92
N LYS A 123 -16.07 19.37 8.92
CA LYS A 123 -15.86 20.31 10.03
C LYS A 123 -15.29 21.64 9.54
N GLU A 124 -14.27 21.61 8.68
CA GLU A 124 -13.72 22.82 8.07
C GLU A 124 -14.80 23.54 7.23
N VAL A 125 -15.53 22.82 6.40
CA VAL A 125 -16.60 23.38 5.55
C VAL A 125 -17.71 24.00 6.39
N GLU A 126 -18.08 23.44 7.54
CA GLU A 126 -19.06 24.01 8.48
C GLU A 126 -18.71 25.47 8.86
N GLU A 127 -17.43 25.77 9.05
CA GLU A 127 -16.93 27.13 9.35
C GLU A 127 -17.16 28.09 8.16
N TYR A 128 -17.20 27.55 6.94
CA TYR A 128 -17.42 28.27 5.69
C TYR A 128 -18.86 28.17 5.13
N LYS A 129 -19.75 27.31 5.64
CA LYS A 129 -21.13 27.15 5.09
C LYS A 129 -21.95 28.44 5.15
N ASN A 130 -21.64 29.33 6.08
CA ASN A 130 -22.27 30.65 6.21
C ASN A 130 -21.58 31.74 5.36
N PHE A 131 -20.79 31.38 4.35
CA PHE A 131 -19.99 32.31 3.55
C PHE A 131 -20.80 32.81 2.35
N ARG A 132 -21.42 33.98 2.52
CA ARG A 132 -21.81 34.84 1.40
C ARG A 132 -20.76 35.94 1.26
N PRO A 133 -20.10 36.09 0.08
CA PRO A 133 -19.04 37.09 -0.11
C PRO A 133 -19.49 38.52 0.20
N ASP A 134 -20.77 38.82 -0.01
CA ASP A 134 -21.35 40.17 0.06
C ASP A 134 -22.14 40.45 1.36
N ASP A 135 -21.96 39.68 2.44
CA ASP A 135 -22.68 39.94 3.69
C ASP A 135 -21.86 40.83 4.66
N PRO A 136 -22.15 42.14 4.77
CA PRO A 136 -21.44 43.05 5.67
C PRO A 136 -21.56 42.69 7.16
N SER A 137 -22.60 41.94 7.55
CA SER A 137 -22.77 41.48 8.95
C SER A 137 -21.65 40.52 9.39
N ARG A 138 -21.03 39.82 8.44
CA ARG A 138 -19.99 38.83 8.72
C ARG A 138 -18.61 39.45 8.95
N LYS A 139 -18.28 40.57 8.30
CA LYS A 139 -17.05 41.35 8.61
C LYS A 139 -17.10 41.83 10.05
N THR A 140 -18.25 42.32 10.51
CA THR A 140 -18.46 42.73 11.89
C THR A 140 -18.39 41.54 12.86
N LYS A 141 -19.01 40.39 12.52
CA LYS A 141 -18.92 39.16 13.34
C LYS A 141 -17.49 38.62 13.45
N ALA A 142 -16.76 38.57 12.35
CA ALA A 142 -15.36 38.12 12.31
C ALA A 142 -14.46 39.07 13.10
N LEU A 143 -14.63 40.38 12.93
CA LEU A 143 -13.90 41.39 13.70
C LEU A 143 -14.21 41.27 15.20
N LEU A 144 -15.46 41.08 15.57
CA LEU A 144 -15.87 40.88 16.96
C LEU A 144 -15.29 39.59 17.56
N GLN A 145 -15.29 38.49 16.81
CA GLN A 145 -14.64 37.24 17.23
C GLN A 145 -13.13 37.41 17.40
N MET A 146 -12.45 38.11 16.48
CA MET A 146 -11.02 38.40 16.59
C MET A 146 -10.71 39.28 17.80
N VAL A 147 -11.52 40.31 18.07
CA VAL A 147 -11.35 41.21 19.21
C VAL A 147 -11.63 40.48 20.53
N GLN A 148 -12.67 39.65 20.60
CA GLN A 148 -12.95 38.82 21.79
C GLN A 148 -11.85 37.80 22.03
N GLN A 149 -11.38 37.11 20.99
CA GLN A 149 -10.28 36.16 21.12
C GLN A 149 -9.01 36.87 21.59
N PHE A 150 -8.69 38.04 21.03
CA PHE A 150 -7.55 38.84 21.48
C PHE A 150 -7.67 39.28 22.94
N ALA A 151 -8.85 39.72 23.38
CA ALA A 151 -9.08 40.13 24.76
C ALA A 151 -8.88 38.95 25.73
N VAL A 152 -9.44 37.78 25.41
CA VAL A 152 -9.27 36.54 26.19
C VAL A 152 -7.82 36.09 26.20
N ASP A 153 -7.13 36.12 25.07
CA ASP A 153 -5.72 35.72 24.98
C ASP A 153 -4.81 36.71 25.75
N PHE A 154 -5.14 38.00 25.74
CA PHE A 154 -4.42 39.02 26.49
C PHE A 154 -4.62 38.86 28.00
N GLU A 155 -5.86 38.64 28.46
CA GLU A 155 -6.19 38.37 29.85
C GLU A 155 -5.48 37.09 30.34
N LYS A 156 -5.58 35.99 29.59
CA LYS A 156 -4.85 34.74 29.86
C LYS A 156 -3.33 34.95 29.99
N ARG A 157 -2.75 35.82 29.17
CA ARG A 157 -1.31 36.14 29.22
C ARG A 157 -0.93 37.02 30.41
N ILE A 158 -1.80 37.90 30.87
CA ILE A 158 -1.55 38.80 32.02
C ILE A 158 -1.84 38.09 33.35
N GLU A 159 -2.87 37.25 33.42
CA GLU A 159 -3.20 36.47 34.61
C GLU A 159 -2.32 35.23 34.77
N GLY A 160 -1.62 34.81 33.71
CA GLY A 160 -0.78 33.61 33.71
C GLY A 160 -1.57 32.30 33.65
N SER A 161 -2.83 32.35 33.20
CA SER A 161 -3.80 31.24 33.14
C SER A 161 -3.95 30.63 31.73
N GLY A 162 -3.01 30.90 30.82
CA GLY A 162 -3.07 30.41 29.43
C GLY A 162 -2.88 28.90 29.28
N ASP A 163 -3.60 28.28 28.32
CA ASP A 163 -3.54 26.83 28.04
C ASP A 163 -2.19 26.36 27.46
N GLN A 164 -1.34 27.30 27.02
CA GLN A 164 0.04 27.07 26.60
C GLN A 164 0.97 27.90 27.49
N VAL A 165 1.17 27.47 28.73
CA VAL A 165 2.22 28.03 29.59
C VAL A 165 3.56 27.55 29.06
N ASP A 166 4.44 28.48 28.67
CA ASP A 166 5.83 28.14 28.35
C ASP A 166 6.49 27.52 29.58
N THR A 167 6.75 26.21 29.55
CA THR A 167 7.29 25.46 30.69
C THR A 167 8.79 25.67 30.87
N TYR A 168 9.48 26.31 29.91
CA TYR A 168 10.92 26.58 29.98
C TYR A 168 11.24 27.98 30.50
N GLU A 169 10.41 28.99 30.22
CA GLU A 169 10.61 30.36 30.71
C GLU A 169 9.36 30.95 31.35
N LEU A 170 9.54 31.69 32.46
CA LEU A 170 8.51 32.59 33.00
C LEU A 170 8.10 33.58 31.91
N SER A 171 6.88 33.46 31.40
CA SER A 171 6.35 34.30 30.33
C SER A 171 5.17 35.16 30.78
N GLY A 172 4.94 36.27 30.07
CA GLY A 172 3.79 37.14 30.27
C GLY A 172 3.69 37.76 31.67
N GLY A 173 2.49 37.74 32.24
CA GLY A 173 2.15 38.35 33.51
C GLY A 173 2.83 37.70 34.72
N ALA A 174 3.19 36.42 34.65
CA ALA A 174 3.95 35.75 35.71
C ALA A 174 5.38 36.34 35.84
N LYS A 175 5.99 36.76 34.73
CA LYS A 175 7.29 37.46 34.72
C LYS A 175 7.17 38.88 35.28
N ILE A 176 6.10 39.58 34.94
CA ILE A 176 5.82 40.95 35.42
C ILE A 176 5.55 40.94 36.92
N ASN A 177 4.71 40.03 37.42
CA ASN A 177 4.39 39.90 38.84
C ASN A 177 5.67 39.66 39.68
N ARG A 178 6.57 38.77 39.23
CA ARG A 178 7.87 38.52 39.88
C ARG A 178 8.83 39.73 39.91
N ILE A 179 8.68 40.70 39.02
CA ILE A 179 9.55 41.90 38.99
C ILE A 179 9.05 42.95 39.99
N PHE A 180 7.74 43.02 40.23
CA PHE A 180 7.11 44.06 41.05
C PHE A 180 6.65 43.59 42.44
N HIS A 181 6.62 42.28 42.69
CA HIS A 181 6.35 41.63 43.98
C HIS A 181 7.44 40.59 44.29
#